data_AF-A0A6A6LK70-F1
#
_entry.id   AF-A0A6A6LK70-F1
#
_cell.length_a   1.000
_cell.length_b   1.000
_cell.length_c   1.000
_cell.angle_alpha   90.00
_cell.angle_beta   90.00
_cell.angle_gamma   90.00
#
_symmetry.space_group_name_H-M   'P 1'
#
loop_
_entity.id
_entity.type
_entity.pdbx_description
1 polymer ?
#
loop_
_entity_poly.entity_id
_entity_poly.type
_entity_poly.pdbx_seq_one_letter_code
_entity_poly.pdbx_strand_id
1 'polypeptide(L)'
;MEPPENSNASGGAVGFEDAQKIILRWDSTASEEARERMIFEGDREEVDRYLKAVDDIQESMSSTTISDDQDKVNSATIQIAMARLEDEFRNILLNHTTPVELDSLAAADPSSSVHSSAAGEYEDDDHVGDDDIQDQIQRADSSTSNSSTSYRSTSSIREIDLIPQEAVCDLQSIAKRMISAGYLRECIQVYGGVRKSVVDANFKRLGFEKLSIGDIQRLEWDALETKIRRWIRAAKACIRILFASEKRLCEQILMGLEQLWMMLVSWRLLRVQQFSCSILLKL
;
A
#
# COMPACT_ATOMS: atom_id res chain seq x y z
N MET A 1 60.33 -22.70 -32.72
CA MET A 1 59.41 -22.99 -31.62
C MET A 1 58.81 -21.66 -31.23
N GLU A 2 57.75 -21.26 -31.93
CA GLU A 2 56.98 -20.05 -31.62
C GLU A 2 56.00 -20.35 -30.47
N PRO A 3 55.72 -19.39 -29.59
CA PRO A 3 54.71 -19.54 -28.55
C PRO A 3 53.30 -19.32 -29.11
N PRO A 4 52.25 -19.96 -28.56
CA PRO A 4 50.90 -19.81 -29.08
C PRO A 4 50.30 -18.46 -28.67
N GLU A 5 49.65 -17.81 -29.63
CA GLU A 5 48.90 -16.57 -29.47
C GLU A 5 47.67 -16.78 -28.58
N ASN A 6 47.57 -15.97 -27.54
CA ASN A 6 46.47 -15.94 -26.60
C ASN A 6 45.29 -15.18 -27.22
N SER A 7 44.31 -15.90 -27.74
CA SER A 7 43.03 -15.35 -28.22
C SER A 7 41.91 -15.78 -27.29
N ASN A 8 41.54 -14.88 -26.36
CA ASN A 8 40.17 -14.69 -25.87
C ASN A 8 40.14 -13.64 -24.74
N ALA A 9 40.01 -12.37 -25.10
CA ALA A 9 39.70 -11.29 -24.16
C ALA A 9 38.82 -10.19 -24.81
N SER A 10 37.94 -10.53 -25.75
CA SER A 10 37.08 -9.53 -26.44
C SER A 10 35.57 -9.75 -26.28
N GLY A 11 35.13 -10.76 -25.53
CA GLY A 11 33.69 -11.07 -25.37
C GLY A 11 32.93 -10.15 -24.41
N GLY A 12 33.61 -9.42 -23.52
CA GLY A 12 32.95 -8.60 -22.48
C GLY A 12 32.59 -7.17 -22.91
N ALA A 13 33.27 -6.61 -23.90
CA ALA A 13 33.09 -5.21 -24.29
C ALA A 13 31.87 -4.98 -25.21
N VAL A 14 31.49 -5.99 -26.00
CA VAL A 14 30.44 -5.86 -27.04
C VAL A 14 29.03 -5.79 -26.45
N GLY A 15 28.75 -6.54 -25.37
CA GLY A 15 27.42 -6.52 -24.74
C GLY A 15 27.10 -5.23 -23.98
N PHE A 16 28.13 -4.49 -23.57
CA PHE A 16 28.01 -3.35 -22.68
C PHE A 16 27.71 -2.03 -23.42
N GLU A 17 28.38 -1.77 -24.55
CA GLU A 17 28.03 -0.62 -25.41
C GLU A 17 26.58 -0.72 -25.90
N ASP A 18 26.09 -1.94 -26.11
CA ASP A 18 24.71 -2.18 -26.52
C ASP A 18 23.72 -1.93 -25.38
N ALA A 19 24.07 -2.28 -24.14
CA ALA A 19 23.27 -1.94 -22.95
C ALA A 19 23.15 -0.42 -22.73
N GLN A 20 24.25 0.32 -22.89
CA GLN A 20 24.22 1.79 -22.78
C GLN A 20 23.31 2.42 -23.83
N LYS A 21 23.40 1.98 -25.10
CA LYS A 21 22.53 2.48 -26.18
C LYS A 21 21.05 2.21 -25.89
N ILE A 22 20.72 1.05 -25.34
CA ILE A 22 19.34 0.71 -24.96
C ILE A 22 18.82 1.71 -23.91
N ILE A 23 19.61 2.02 -22.88
CA ILE A 23 19.21 2.95 -21.82
C ILE A 23 19.10 4.39 -22.34
N LEU A 24 20.11 4.86 -23.08
CA LEU A 24 20.16 6.24 -23.60
C LEU A 24 19.03 6.54 -24.58
N ARG A 25 18.52 5.53 -25.29
CA ARG A 25 17.31 5.67 -26.14
C ARG A 25 16.08 6.12 -25.35
N TRP A 26 16.01 5.78 -24.07
CA TRP A 26 14.91 6.13 -23.16
C TRP A 26 15.22 7.31 -22.25
N ASP A 27 16.33 8.01 -22.48
CA ASP A 27 16.58 9.28 -21.81
C ASP A 27 15.49 10.28 -22.22
N SER A 28 14.77 10.81 -21.23
CA SER A 28 13.70 11.80 -21.42
C SER A 28 14.19 13.10 -22.07
N THR A 29 15.51 13.34 -22.11
CA THR A 29 16.13 14.47 -22.82
C THR A 29 16.50 14.16 -24.27
N ALA A 30 16.47 12.89 -24.70
CA ALA A 30 16.87 12.48 -26.04
C ALA A 30 15.84 12.82 -27.12
N SER A 31 14.54 12.74 -26.80
CA SER A 31 13.44 13.07 -27.73
C SER A 31 12.12 13.30 -26.99
N GLU A 32 11.17 13.95 -27.66
CA GLU A 32 9.79 14.11 -27.14
C GLU A 32 9.11 12.75 -27.01
N GLU A 33 9.34 11.84 -27.97
CA GLU A 33 8.82 10.49 -27.95
C GLU A 33 9.33 9.68 -26.74
N ALA A 34 10.61 9.80 -26.41
CA ALA A 34 11.19 9.15 -25.22
C ALA A 34 10.60 9.71 -23.93
N ARG A 35 10.24 11.00 -23.89
CA ARG A 35 9.62 11.63 -22.72
C ARG A 35 8.18 11.15 -22.47
N GLU A 36 7.43 10.89 -23.53
CA GLU A 36 5.99 10.58 -23.42
C GLU A 36 5.68 9.08 -23.41
N ARG A 37 6.37 8.29 -24.24
CA ARG A 37 6.13 6.84 -24.36
C ARG A 37 6.58 6.14 -23.09
N MET A 38 5.80 5.20 -22.56
CA MET A 38 6.19 4.35 -21.44
C MET A 38 6.64 2.95 -21.91
N ILE A 39 7.71 2.43 -21.31
CA ILE A 39 8.35 1.15 -21.64
C ILE A 39 7.39 0.01 -21.29
N PHE A 40 6.72 0.09 -20.14
CA PHE A 40 5.81 -0.95 -19.66
C PHE A 40 4.43 -0.92 -20.34
N GLU A 41 4.17 0.06 -21.20
CA GLU A 41 3.03 0.06 -22.12
C GLU A 41 3.37 -0.61 -23.47
N GLY A 42 4.65 -0.92 -23.71
CA GLY A 42 5.14 -1.62 -24.88
C GLY A 42 4.97 -3.14 -24.80
N ASP A 43 5.71 -3.86 -25.64
CA ASP A 43 5.74 -5.32 -25.60
C ASP A 43 6.68 -5.84 -24.50
N ARG A 44 6.44 -7.09 -24.05
CA ARG A 44 7.25 -7.73 -23.00
C ARG A 44 8.73 -7.87 -23.41
N GLU A 45 9.04 -8.01 -24.69
CA GLU A 45 10.42 -8.15 -25.17
C GLU A 45 11.20 -6.84 -25.04
N GLU A 46 10.55 -5.69 -25.22
CA GLU A 46 11.13 -4.37 -25.01
C GLU A 46 11.36 -4.08 -23.53
N VAL A 47 10.40 -4.44 -22.67
CA VAL A 47 10.57 -4.39 -21.20
C VAL A 47 11.76 -5.25 -20.77
N ASP A 48 11.80 -6.51 -21.19
CA ASP A 48 12.85 -7.45 -20.79
C ASP A 48 14.23 -7.01 -21.30
N ARG A 49 14.33 -6.49 -22.53
CA ARG A 49 15.58 -5.92 -23.07
C ARG A 49 16.05 -4.73 -22.25
N TYR A 50 15.16 -3.82 -21.88
CA TYR A 50 15.51 -2.66 -21.08
C TYR A 50 15.99 -3.08 -19.68
N LEU A 51 15.23 -3.94 -19.01
CA LEU A 51 15.58 -4.43 -17.68
C LEU A 51 16.90 -5.21 -17.68
N LYS A 52 17.17 -5.99 -18.73
CA LYS A 52 18.45 -6.68 -18.90
C LYS A 52 19.61 -5.71 -19.09
N ALA A 53 19.43 -4.65 -19.89
CA ALA A 53 20.45 -3.61 -20.05
C ALA A 53 20.78 -2.93 -18.70
N VAL A 54 19.77 -2.68 -17.86
CA VAL A 54 20.00 -2.13 -16.51
C VAL A 54 20.82 -3.09 -15.65
N ASP A 55 20.48 -4.38 -15.66
CA ASP A 55 21.23 -5.40 -14.91
C ASP A 55 22.69 -5.49 -15.37
N ASP A 56 22.93 -5.43 -16.69
CA ASP A 56 24.27 -5.51 -17.27
C ASP A 56 25.15 -4.31 -16.85
N ILE A 57 24.59 -3.10 -16.80
CA ILE A 57 25.31 -1.91 -16.31
C ILE A 57 25.56 -2.00 -14.80
N GLN A 58 24.61 -2.49 -14.00
CA GLN A 58 24.80 -2.68 -12.56
C GLN A 58 25.88 -3.73 -12.25
N GLU A 59 25.85 -4.87 -12.94
CA GLU A 59 26.86 -5.93 -12.78
C GLU A 59 28.25 -5.41 -13.19
N SER A 60 28.31 -4.66 -14.29
CA SER A 60 29.53 -3.98 -14.73
C SER A 60 30.09 -3.10 -13.62
N MET A 61 29.32 -2.15 -13.07
CA MET A 61 29.78 -1.27 -11.99
C MET A 61 30.25 -2.01 -10.72
N SER A 62 29.77 -3.23 -10.47
CA SER A 62 30.22 -4.04 -9.34
C SER A 62 31.56 -4.75 -9.58
N SER A 63 32.04 -4.80 -10.83
CA SER A 63 33.29 -5.44 -11.22
C SER A 63 34.49 -4.52 -11.01
N THR A 64 35.53 -5.02 -10.35
CA THR A 64 36.74 -4.27 -9.97
C THR A 64 37.73 -4.00 -11.10
N THR A 65 37.41 -4.35 -12.35
CA THR A 65 38.34 -4.31 -13.49
C THR A 65 38.08 -3.19 -14.50
N ILE A 66 37.22 -2.21 -14.18
CA ILE A 66 36.79 -1.18 -15.13
C ILE A 66 37.73 0.03 -15.11
N SER A 67 37.87 0.69 -16.26
CA SER A 67 38.60 1.95 -16.38
C SER A 67 37.79 3.12 -15.83
N ASP A 68 38.44 4.08 -15.17
CA ASP A 68 37.83 5.30 -14.61
C ASP A 68 36.85 6.03 -15.55
N ASP A 69 37.13 6.05 -16.86
CA ASP A 69 36.25 6.70 -17.83
C ASP A 69 34.95 5.92 -18.08
N GLN A 70 35.03 4.59 -18.07
CA GLN A 70 33.87 3.71 -18.20
C GLN A 70 33.00 3.73 -16.95
N ASP A 71 33.60 3.83 -15.76
CA ASP A 71 32.86 3.97 -14.51
C ASP A 71 32.03 5.25 -14.45
N LYS A 72 32.57 6.37 -14.95
CA LYS A 72 31.81 7.63 -15.04
C LYS A 72 30.63 7.51 -16.00
N VAL A 73 30.84 6.90 -17.17
CA VAL A 73 29.77 6.69 -18.17
C VAL A 73 28.70 5.77 -17.59
N ASN A 74 29.07 4.72 -16.87
CA ASN A 74 28.15 3.83 -16.19
C ASN A 74 27.37 4.50 -15.08
N SER A 75 28.04 5.34 -14.30
CA SER A 75 27.39 6.13 -13.25
C SER A 75 26.35 7.10 -13.83
N ALA A 76 26.64 7.74 -14.96
CA ALA A 76 25.66 8.57 -15.65
C ALA A 76 24.52 7.73 -16.25
N THR A 77 24.85 6.61 -16.88
CA THR A 77 23.87 5.70 -17.50
C THR A 77 22.92 5.11 -16.47
N ILE A 78 23.42 4.70 -15.29
CA ILE A 78 22.56 4.19 -14.23
C ILE A 78 21.65 5.28 -13.68
N GLN A 79 22.11 6.52 -13.55
CA GLN A 79 21.26 7.64 -13.10
C GLN A 79 20.09 7.85 -14.07
N ILE A 80 20.35 7.83 -15.38
CA ILE A 80 19.32 7.91 -16.42
C ILE A 80 18.35 6.73 -16.29
N ALA A 81 18.87 5.51 -16.15
CA ALA A 81 18.04 4.32 -16.00
C ALA A 81 17.14 4.39 -14.76
N MET A 82 17.67 4.85 -13.63
CA MET A 82 16.91 4.94 -12.37
C MET A 82 15.84 6.04 -12.41
N ALA A 83 16.14 7.20 -13.00
CA ALA A 83 15.14 8.23 -13.23
C ALA A 83 13.99 7.70 -14.11
N ARG A 84 14.35 6.95 -15.17
CA ARG A 84 13.36 6.35 -16.06
C ARG A 84 12.51 5.29 -15.37
N LEU A 85 13.14 4.40 -14.59
CA LEU A 85 12.44 3.40 -13.80
C LEU A 85 11.53 4.03 -12.74
N GLU A 86 11.90 5.18 -12.17
CA GLU A 86 11.03 5.94 -11.27
C GLU A 86 9.73 6.38 -11.97
N ASP A 87 9.84 6.91 -13.19
CA ASP A 87 8.69 7.34 -13.98
C ASP A 87 7.78 6.17 -14.35
N GLU A 88 8.34 5.04 -14.80
CA GLU A 88 7.57 3.81 -15.07
C GLU A 88 6.87 3.29 -13.81
N PHE A 89 7.58 3.25 -12.68
CA PHE A 89 7.03 2.81 -11.40
C PHE A 89 5.86 3.69 -10.97
N ARG A 90 5.98 5.01 -11.15
CA ARG A 90 4.89 5.96 -10.92
C ARG A 90 3.72 5.71 -11.87
N ASN A 91 3.98 5.54 -13.16
CA ASN A 91 2.95 5.35 -14.19
C ASN A 91 2.12 4.08 -13.92
N ILE A 92 2.79 2.94 -13.69
CA ILE A 92 2.13 1.66 -13.37
C ILE A 92 1.26 1.80 -12.11
N LEU A 93 1.77 2.44 -11.05
CA LEU A 93 0.99 2.69 -9.85
C LEU A 93 -0.25 3.56 -10.13
N LEU A 94 -0.14 4.61 -10.93
CA LEU A 94 -1.25 5.50 -11.24
C LEU A 94 -2.33 4.80 -12.08
N ASN A 95 -1.93 4.03 -13.11
CA ASN A 95 -2.85 3.39 -14.04
C ASN A 95 -3.60 2.21 -13.42
N HIS A 96 -3.02 1.56 -12.42
CA HIS A 96 -3.62 0.38 -11.78
C HIS A 96 -4.19 0.62 -10.39
N THR A 97 -4.17 1.87 -9.90
CA THR A 97 -4.74 2.16 -8.58
C THR A 97 -6.08 2.87 -8.68
N THR A 98 -7.16 2.17 -8.31
CA THR A 98 -8.49 2.75 -8.12
C THR A 98 -8.90 2.75 -6.65
N PRO A 99 -9.61 3.79 -6.16
CA PRO A 99 -10.17 3.77 -4.81
C PRO A 99 -11.12 2.58 -4.62
N VAL A 100 -10.97 1.86 -3.50
CA VAL A 100 -11.75 0.66 -3.18
C VAL A 100 -13.17 1.07 -2.77
N GLU A 101 -14.17 0.29 -3.18
CA GLU A 101 -15.55 0.46 -2.72
C GLU A 101 -15.74 -0.11 -1.31
N LEU A 102 -15.15 0.57 -0.32
CA LEU A 102 -15.16 0.11 1.06
C LEU A 102 -16.54 0.24 1.73
N ASP A 103 -17.44 1.07 1.18
CA ASP A 103 -18.79 1.29 1.71
C ASP A 103 -19.65 0.02 1.64
N SER A 104 -19.60 -0.70 0.51
CA SER A 104 -20.32 -1.97 0.32
C SER A 104 -19.79 -3.06 1.25
N LEU A 105 -18.48 -3.07 1.51
CA LEU A 105 -17.82 -4.03 2.40
C LEU A 105 -18.04 -3.71 3.89
N ALA A 106 -18.20 -2.44 4.25
CA ALA A 106 -18.56 -2.00 5.58
C ALA A 106 -20.04 -2.27 5.92
N ALA A 107 -20.92 -2.28 4.92
CA ALA A 107 -22.34 -2.60 5.06
C ALA A 107 -22.63 -4.11 5.12
N ALA A 108 -21.75 -4.93 4.56
CA ALA A 108 -21.88 -6.40 4.57
C ALA A 108 -21.51 -7.06 5.91
N ASP A 109 -21.15 -6.29 6.94
CA ASP A 109 -20.93 -6.82 8.29
C ASP A 109 -22.31 -7.17 8.91
N PRO A 110 -22.66 -8.45 9.14
CA PRO A 110 -24.01 -8.85 9.55
C PRO A 110 -24.37 -8.39 10.97
N SER A 111 -23.44 -7.76 11.70
CA SER A 111 -23.64 -7.33 13.08
C SER A 111 -24.53 -6.09 13.24
N SER A 112 -25.12 -5.55 12.17
CA SER A 112 -26.08 -4.43 12.25
C SER A 112 -27.54 -4.81 11.99
N SER A 113 -27.88 -6.10 11.90
CA SER A 113 -29.29 -6.53 11.73
C SER A 113 -29.92 -7.01 13.04
N VAL A 114 -30.37 -6.07 13.87
CA VAL A 114 -31.45 -6.24 14.88
C VAL A 114 -31.85 -4.83 15.31
N HIS A 115 -33.04 -4.27 15.10
CA HIS A 115 -34.33 -4.75 14.62
C HIS A 115 -34.97 -3.64 13.76
N SER A 116 -35.58 -4.00 12.63
CA SER A 116 -36.53 -3.13 11.94
C SER A 116 -37.80 -3.94 11.78
N SER A 117 -38.67 -3.88 12.79
CA SER A 117 -40.01 -4.46 12.71
C SER A 117 -41.01 -3.34 12.49
N ALA A 118 -41.70 -3.40 11.37
CA ALA A 118 -42.83 -2.54 11.04
C ALA A 118 -44.06 -2.89 11.91
N ALA A 119 -44.83 -1.84 12.20
CA ALA A 119 -46.27 -1.78 12.49
C ALA A 119 -46.85 -2.64 13.63
N GLY A 120 -47.33 -1.94 14.65
CA GLY A 120 -48.27 -2.43 15.65
C GLY A 120 -48.45 -1.38 16.75
N GLU A 121 -49.53 -0.61 16.66
CA GLU A 121 -50.07 0.20 17.76
C GLU A 121 -50.33 -0.68 18.99
N TYR A 122 -50.22 -0.12 20.20
CA TYR A 122 -51.04 -0.29 21.42
C TYR A 122 -50.21 0.07 22.67
N GLU A 123 -50.93 0.42 23.73
CA GLU A 123 -50.65 1.39 24.79
C GLU A 123 -49.73 0.91 25.94
N ASP A 124 -49.11 1.90 26.61
CA ASP A 124 -49.00 2.12 28.07
C ASP A 124 -48.55 0.95 29.00
N ASP A 125 -47.46 1.16 29.75
CA ASP A 125 -47.44 1.17 31.24
C ASP A 125 -45.98 1.28 31.78
N ASP A 126 -45.83 2.11 32.81
CA ASP A 126 -44.60 2.35 33.58
C ASP A 126 -44.28 1.17 34.52
N HIS A 127 -43.01 0.74 34.65
CA HIS A 127 -42.44 0.39 35.96
C HIS A 127 -40.91 0.29 36.00
N VAL A 128 -40.35 0.85 37.07
CA VAL A 128 -38.95 0.83 37.51
C VAL A 128 -38.78 -0.25 38.59
N GLY A 129 -37.66 -0.99 38.58
CA GLY A 129 -37.22 -1.93 39.63
C GLY A 129 -36.57 -3.15 38.96
N ASP A 130 -35.24 -3.27 38.95
CA ASP A 130 -34.41 -3.84 40.03
C ASP A 130 -34.94 -5.20 40.51
N ASP A 131 -34.18 -6.26 40.25
CA ASP A 131 -34.07 -7.37 41.19
C ASP A 131 -32.93 -8.33 40.81
N ASP A 132 -31.97 -8.38 41.73
CA ASP A 132 -31.05 -9.48 42.00
C ASP A 132 -31.78 -10.83 42.00
N ILE A 133 -31.21 -11.86 41.35
CA ILE A 133 -31.41 -13.25 41.80
C ILE A 133 -30.10 -14.03 41.70
N GLN A 134 -29.61 -14.37 42.88
CA GLN A 134 -28.52 -15.28 43.18
C GLN A 134 -28.99 -16.75 43.25
N ASP A 135 -28.15 -17.63 42.70
CA ASP A 135 -27.91 -19.06 42.94
C ASP A 135 -29.07 -20.06 43.19
N GLN A 136 -29.13 -21.10 42.36
CA GLN A 136 -29.18 -22.49 42.86
C GLN A 136 -28.23 -23.42 42.10
N ILE A 137 -27.27 -23.96 42.85
CA ILE A 137 -26.27 -24.97 42.46
C ILE A 137 -26.84 -26.38 42.72
N GLN A 138 -26.65 -27.30 41.77
CA GLN A 138 -26.46 -28.74 42.07
C GLN A 138 -25.16 -29.24 41.40
N ARG A 139 -24.47 -30.12 42.13
CA ARG A 139 -23.02 -30.38 42.11
C ARG A 139 -22.60 -31.65 41.34
N ALA A 140 -21.27 -31.75 41.16
CA ALA A 140 -20.38 -32.90 40.89
C ALA A 140 -19.85 -32.94 39.44
N ASP A 141 -18.55 -33.02 39.13
CA ASP A 141 -17.27 -33.12 39.86
C ASP A 141 -16.15 -32.79 38.82
N SER A 142 -15.03 -32.20 39.28
CA SER A 142 -13.64 -32.14 38.73
C SER A 142 -13.37 -32.09 37.21
N SER A 143 -12.48 -31.27 36.64
CA SER A 143 -11.51 -30.26 37.07
C SER A 143 -10.96 -29.60 35.78
N THR A 144 -10.42 -28.39 35.92
CA THR A 144 -9.40 -27.78 35.02
C THR A 144 -9.92 -26.86 33.90
N SER A 145 -10.04 -25.59 34.32
CA SER A 145 -9.58 -24.37 33.65
C SER A 145 -10.22 -23.92 32.33
N ASN A 146 -10.64 -22.65 32.39
CA ASN A 146 -10.89 -21.70 31.31
C ASN A 146 -12.16 -21.93 30.48
N SER A 147 -13.27 -21.48 31.06
CA SER A 147 -14.30 -20.77 30.29
C SER A 147 -13.64 -19.58 29.60
N SER A 148 -13.13 -19.84 28.41
CA SER A 148 -12.90 -18.88 27.36
C SER A 148 -14.24 -18.16 27.16
N THR A 149 -14.42 -17.04 27.82
CA THR A 149 -15.37 -16.03 27.39
C THR A 149 -14.95 -15.70 25.96
N SER A 150 -15.65 -16.32 25.02
CA SER A 150 -15.52 -16.03 23.60
C SER A 150 -15.84 -14.55 23.47
N TYR A 151 -14.78 -13.74 23.48
CA TYR A 151 -14.73 -12.46 22.80
C TYR A 151 -15.37 -12.75 21.44
N ARG A 152 -16.62 -12.27 21.29
CA ARG A 152 -17.41 -12.39 20.07
C ARG A 152 -16.48 -12.24 18.89
N SER A 153 -16.35 -13.31 18.09
CA SER A 153 -15.49 -13.37 16.93
C SER A 153 -15.67 -12.12 16.08
N THR A 154 -14.74 -11.17 16.16
CA THR A 154 -14.71 -10.02 15.26
C THR A 154 -13.90 -10.43 14.04
N SER A 155 -14.60 -11.11 13.11
CA SER A 155 -14.38 -11.14 11.65
C SER A 155 -12.93 -10.94 11.16
N SER A 156 -12.33 -11.97 10.53
CA SER A 156 -10.93 -11.96 10.07
C SER A 156 -10.56 -10.72 9.27
N ILE A 157 -9.29 -10.29 9.39
CA ILE A 157 -8.64 -9.40 8.44
C ILE A 157 -8.96 -9.90 7.02
N ARG A 158 -9.40 -8.99 6.15
CA ARG A 158 -9.77 -9.28 4.76
C ARG A 158 -8.84 -8.52 3.85
N GLU A 159 -7.84 -9.21 3.33
CA GLU A 159 -6.96 -8.67 2.31
C GLU A 159 -7.62 -8.79 0.94
N ILE A 160 -7.60 -7.69 0.20
CA ILE A 160 -8.05 -7.63 -1.19
C ILE A 160 -6.88 -7.24 -2.07
N ASP A 161 -6.94 -7.64 -3.33
CA ASP A 161 -5.95 -7.22 -4.32
C ASP A 161 -6.23 -5.77 -4.73
N LEU A 162 -5.31 -4.87 -4.37
CA LEU A 162 -5.43 -3.43 -4.62
C LEU A 162 -4.98 -3.03 -6.03
N ILE A 163 -4.21 -3.90 -6.68
CA ILE A 163 -3.57 -3.75 -7.99
C ILE A 163 -3.55 -5.14 -8.63
N PRO A 164 -3.74 -5.28 -9.96
CA PRO A 164 -3.61 -6.57 -10.65
C PRO A 164 -2.24 -7.20 -10.47
N GLN A 165 -2.19 -8.54 -10.38
CA GLN A 165 -0.94 -9.28 -10.10
C GLN A 165 0.16 -9.03 -11.13
N GLU A 166 -0.19 -8.83 -12.40
CA GLU A 166 0.76 -8.50 -13.48
C GLU A 166 1.51 -7.19 -13.20
N ALA A 167 0.77 -6.14 -12.86
CA ALA A 167 1.34 -4.86 -12.46
C ALA A 167 2.18 -4.98 -11.18
N VAL A 168 1.80 -5.85 -10.22
CA VAL A 168 2.65 -6.14 -9.04
C VAL A 168 3.99 -6.75 -9.45
N CYS A 169 4.00 -7.70 -10.40
CA CYS A 169 5.23 -8.33 -10.89
C CYS A 169 6.16 -7.31 -11.57
N ASP A 170 5.61 -6.37 -12.34
CA ASP A 170 6.38 -5.32 -12.99
C ASP A 170 6.93 -4.32 -11.94
N LEU A 171 6.10 -3.89 -10.99
CA LEU A 171 6.53 -3.03 -9.87
C LEU A 171 7.63 -3.69 -9.03
N GLN A 172 7.55 -5.00 -8.77
CA GLN A 172 8.59 -5.77 -8.09
C GLN A 172 9.91 -5.77 -8.88
N SER A 173 9.81 -6.00 -10.19
CA SER A 173 10.97 -6.05 -11.09
C SER A 173 11.70 -4.71 -11.16
N ILE A 174 10.96 -3.61 -11.15
CA ILE A 174 11.49 -2.25 -11.09
C ILE A 174 12.09 -1.97 -9.70
N ALA A 175 11.32 -2.20 -8.63
CA ALA A 175 11.73 -1.91 -7.26
C ALA A 175 13.03 -2.65 -6.89
N LYS A 176 13.15 -3.92 -7.28
CA LYS A 176 14.37 -4.70 -7.06
C LYS A 176 15.60 -4.00 -7.64
N ARG A 177 15.54 -3.52 -8.89
CA ARG A 177 16.65 -2.85 -9.57
C ARG A 177 16.96 -1.47 -9.00
N MET A 178 15.94 -0.71 -8.63
CA MET A 178 16.12 0.56 -7.93
C MET A 178 16.82 0.36 -6.59
N ILE A 179 16.40 -0.63 -5.80
CA ILE A 179 16.97 -0.94 -4.49
C ILE A 179 18.41 -1.43 -4.64
N SER A 180 18.69 -2.32 -5.59
CA SER A 180 20.04 -2.80 -5.90
C SER A 180 21.00 -1.68 -6.33
N ALA A 181 20.50 -0.64 -6.99
CA ALA A 181 21.27 0.55 -7.35
C ALA A 181 21.39 1.60 -6.23
N GLY A 182 20.76 1.40 -5.08
CA GLY A 182 20.78 2.37 -3.96
C GLY A 182 19.68 3.43 -3.98
N TYR A 183 18.68 3.32 -4.86
CA TYR A 183 17.56 4.25 -5.04
C TYR A 183 16.32 3.86 -4.24
N LEU A 184 16.52 3.22 -3.08
CA LEU A 184 15.43 2.76 -2.22
C LEU A 184 14.53 3.94 -1.78
N ARG A 185 15.15 5.08 -1.42
CA ARG A 185 14.42 6.26 -0.91
C ARG A 185 13.47 6.83 -1.96
N GLU A 186 13.94 6.95 -3.19
CA GLU A 186 13.20 7.44 -4.35
C GLU A 186 12.03 6.50 -4.66
N CYS A 187 12.29 5.19 -4.68
CA CYS A 187 11.25 4.16 -4.86
C CYS A 187 10.14 4.26 -3.80
N ILE A 188 10.50 4.41 -2.52
CA ILE A 188 9.56 4.63 -1.41
C ILE A 188 8.76 5.91 -1.59
N GLN A 189 9.42 7.00 -1.99
CA GLN A 189 8.79 8.30 -2.13
C GLN A 189 7.70 8.26 -3.22
N VAL A 190 7.96 7.58 -4.34
CA VAL A 190 6.97 7.39 -5.40
C VAL A 190 5.82 6.52 -4.94
N TYR A 191 6.12 5.35 -4.37
CA TYR A 191 5.10 4.44 -3.84
C TYR A 191 4.19 5.16 -2.83
N GLY A 192 4.81 5.77 -1.82
CA GLY A 192 4.13 6.52 -0.77
C GLY A 192 3.32 7.68 -1.32
N GLY A 193 3.86 8.44 -2.28
CA GLY A 193 3.16 9.56 -2.91
C GLY A 193 1.86 9.15 -3.60
N VAL A 194 1.92 8.11 -4.45
CA VAL A 194 0.75 7.62 -5.19
C VAL A 194 -0.26 6.96 -4.26
N ARG A 195 0.17 5.99 -3.44
CA ARG A 195 -0.74 5.26 -2.54
C ARG A 195 -1.38 6.15 -1.48
N LYS A 196 -0.68 7.19 -1.01
CA LYS A 196 -1.24 8.20 -0.09
C LYS A 196 -2.45 8.92 -0.70
N SER A 197 -2.34 9.36 -1.95
CA SER A 197 -3.45 10.05 -2.66
C SER A 197 -4.68 9.15 -2.75
N VAL A 198 -4.46 7.86 -3.00
CA VAL A 198 -5.52 6.86 -3.15
C VAL A 198 -6.20 6.59 -1.82
N VAL A 199 -5.43 6.39 -0.76
CA VAL A 199 -5.98 6.23 0.60
C VAL A 199 -6.77 7.47 1.02
N ASP A 200 -6.29 8.66 0.67
CA ASP A 200 -7.03 9.91 0.89
C ASP A 200 -8.35 9.99 0.14
N ALA A 201 -8.39 9.51 -1.10
CA ALA A 201 -9.63 9.39 -1.86
C ALA A 201 -10.60 8.40 -1.21
N ASN A 202 -10.11 7.27 -0.70
CA ASN A 202 -10.93 6.29 0.04
C ASN A 202 -11.52 6.90 1.32
N PHE A 203 -10.71 7.64 2.10
CA PHE A 203 -11.21 8.32 3.29
C PHE A 203 -12.29 9.35 2.97
N LYS A 204 -12.11 10.13 1.91
CA LYS A 204 -13.15 11.07 1.45
C LYS A 204 -14.45 10.35 1.08
N ARG A 205 -14.38 9.23 0.34
CA ARG A 205 -15.57 8.42 -0.03
C ARG A 205 -16.32 7.88 1.18
N LEU A 206 -15.57 7.37 2.16
CA LEU A 206 -16.11 6.83 3.40
C LEU A 206 -16.75 7.88 4.31
N GLY A 207 -16.62 9.17 3.97
CA GLY A 207 -17.19 10.27 4.74
C GLY A 207 -16.33 10.66 5.94
N PHE A 208 -15.01 10.46 5.88
CA PHE A 208 -14.07 11.13 6.79
C PHE A 208 -14.05 12.63 6.46
N GLU A 209 -15.11 13.33 6.84
CA GLU A 209 -15.20 14.77 6.79
C GLU A 209 -14.27 15.35 7.86
N LYS A 210 -13.48 16.35 7.47
CA LYS A 210 -12.74 17.16 8.44
C LYS A 210 -13.76 18.08 9.12
N LEU A 211 -14.31 17.64 10.23
CA LEU A 211 -15.15 18.50 11.07
C LEU A 211 -14.25 19.41 11.90
N SER A 212 -14.48 20.71 11.85
CA SER A 212 -13.83 21.63 12.78
C SER A 212 -14.46 21.51 14.17
N ILE A 213 -13.73 21.93 15.21
CA ILE A 213 -14.26 22.01 16.57
C ILE A 213 -15.54 22.87 16.61
N GLY A 214 -15.60 23.94 15.81
CA GLY A 214 -16.78 24.79 15.70
C GLY A 214 -17.98 24.08 15.06
N ASP A 215 -17.76 23.26 14.03
CA ASP A 215 -18.84 22.46 13.41
C ASP A 215 -19.37 21.41 14.40
N ILE A 216 -18.45 20.77 15.12
CA ILE A 216 -18.76 19.78 16.15
C ILE A 216 -19.58 20.42 17.26
N GLN A 217 -19.22 21.59 17.77
CA GLN A 217 -19.96 22.29 18.82
C GLN A 217 -21.38 22.70 18.40
N ARG A 218 -21.58 23.07 17.13
CA ARG A 218 -22.88 23.53 16.60
C ARG A 218 -23.83 22.41 16.18
N LEU A 219 -23.34 21.17 16.04
CA LEU A 219 -24.15 20.01 15.70
C LEU A 219 -25.07 19.61 16.86
N GLU A 220 -26.31 19.27 16.57
CA GLU A 220 -27.18 18.58 17.53
C GLU A 220 -26.60 17.21 17.90
N TRP A 221 -26.95 16.75 19.11
CA TRP A 221 -26.41 15.51 19.66
C TRP A 221 -26.72 14.30 18.76
N ASP A 222 -27.96 14.17 18.27
CA ASP A 222 -28.39 13.04 17.44
C ASP A 222 -27.67 12.99 16.09
N ALA A 223 -27.44 14.16 15.48
CA ALA A 223 -26.68 14.29 14.25
C ALA A 223 -25.19 13.94 14.46
N LEU A 224 -24.61 14.37 15.58
CA LEU A 224 -23.24 14.03 15.97
C LEU A 224 -23.10 12.52 16.22
N GLU A 225 -24.02 11.91 16.97
CA GLU A 225 -23.99 10.50 17.30
C GLU A 225 -24.07 9.63 16.03
N THR A 226 -24.90 10.04 15.06
CA THR A 226 -24.98 9.40 13.74
C THR A 226 -23.65 9.48 12.97
N LYS A 227 -22.98 10.65 12.99
CA LYS A 227 -21.65 10.82 12.38
C LYS A 227 -20.59 9.96 13.08
N ILE A 228 -20.59 9.90 14.42
CA ILE A 228 -19.68 9.05 15.20
C ILE A 228 -19.88 7.58 14.82
N ARG A 229 -21.12 7.09 14.78
CA ARG A 229 -21.41 5.69 14.39
C ARG A 229 -20.96 5.36 12.97
N ARG A 230 -21.17 6.28 12.01
CA ARG A 230 -20.66 6.12 10.63
C ARG A 230 -19.14 6.09 10.60
N TRP A 231 -18.49 6.98 11.33
CA TRP A 231 -17.03 7.04 11.41
C TRP A 231 -16.43 5.77 12.03
N ILE A 232 -16.99 5.26 13.12
CA ILE A 232 -16.53 4.00 13.74
C ILE A 232 -16.61 2.83 12.75
N ARG A 233 -17.72 2.73 11.98
CA ARG A 233 -17.87 1.71 10.94
C ARG A 233 -16.82 1.87 9.83
N ALA A 234 -16.62 3.08 9.33
CA ALA A 234 -15.61 3.37 8.33
C ALA A 234 -14.18 3.07 8.82
N ALA A 235 -13.84 3.47 10.04
CA ALA A 235 -12.55 3.21 10.67
C ALA A 235 -12.27 1.71 10.81
N LYS A 236 -13.27 0.92 11.24
CA LYS A 236 -13.16 -0.55 11.31
C LYS A 236 -12.88 -1.15 9.92
N ALA A 237 -13.57 -0.69 8.88
CA ALA A 237 -13.34 -1.15 7.52
C ALA A 237 -11.93 -0.78 7.02
N CYS A 238 -11.46 0.44 7.29
CA CYS A 238 -10.11 0.87 6.94
C CYS A 238 -9.04 0.02 7.62
N ILE A 239 -9.19 -0.25 8.92
CA ILE A 239 -8.23 -1.06 9.68
C ILE A 239 -8.20 -2.51 9.16
N ARG A 240 -9.37 -3.11 8.95
CA ARG A 240 -9.50 -4.54 8.61
C ARG A 240 -9.16 -4.87 7.15
N ILE A 241 -9.40 -3.92 6.24
CA ILE A 241 -9.32 -4.18 4.80
C ILE A 241 -8.24 -3.30 4.18
N LEU A 242 -8.39 -1.98 4.24
CA LEU A 242 -7.52 -1.05 3.52
C LEU A 242 -6.07 -1.15 4.02
N PHE A 243 -5.86 -1.07 5.34
CA PHE A 243 -4.50 -1.09 5.91
C PHE A 243 -3.84 -2.46 5.80
N ALA A 244 -4.61 -3.54 5.94
CA ALA A 244 -4.11 -4.90 5.74
C ALA A 244 -3.68 -5.12 4.28
N SER A 245 -4.52 -4.74 3.32
CA SER A 245 -4.24 -4.88 1.89
C SER A 245 -3.06 -4.00 1.46
N GLU A 246 -2.96 -2.79 1.99
CA GLU A 246 -1.83 -1.88 1.74
C GLU A 246 -0.52 -2.41 2.31
N LYS A 247 -0.57 -3.03 3.50
CA LYS A 247 0.58 -3.70 4.11
C LYS A 247 1.07 -4.82 3.19
N ARG A 248 0.16 -5.71 2.77
CA ARG A 248 0.48 -6.82 1.86
C ARG A 248 1.06 -6.31 0.53
N LEU A 249 0.45 -5.31 -0.10
CA LEU A 249 0.96 -4.74 -1.35
C LEU A 249 2.38 -4.16 -1.18
N CYS A 250 2.62 -3.45 -0.08
CA CYS A 250 3.94 -2.91 0.23
C CYS A 250 4.98 -4.02 0.42
N GLU A 251 4.64 -5.07 1.16
CA GLU A 251 5.52 -6.22 1.40
C GLU A 251 5.84 -6.97 0.10
N GLN A 252 4.83 -7.13 -0.76
CA GLN A 252 5.01 -7.72 -2.08
C GLN A 252 5.98 -6.91 -2.94
N ILE A 253 5.81 -5.59 -3.06
CA ILE A 253 6.62 -4.76 -3.97
C ILE A 253 8.02 -4.48 -3.42
N LEU A 254 8.13 -4.13 -2.13
CA LEU A 254 9.38 -3.65 -1.52
C LEU A 254 10.12 -4.73 -0.73
N MET A 255 9.89 -6.01 -1.03
CA MET A 255 10.62 -7.14 -0.47
C MET A 255 10.60 -7.19 1.07
N GLY A 256 9.47 -6.85 1.70
CA GLY A 256 9.30 -6.99 3.16
C GLY A 256 10.04 -5.98 4.05
N LEU A 257 10.40 -4.79 3.54
CA LEU A 257 11.03 -3.74 4.34
C LEU A 257 10.07 -3.17 5.41
N GLU A 258 10.07 -3.77 6.61
CA GLU A 258 9.17 -3.47 7.74
C GLU A 258 9.29 -2.03 8.27
N GLN A 259 10.47 -1.39 8.16
CA GLN A 259 10.72 -0.06 8.71
C GLN A 259 9.91 1.05 8.01
N LEU A 260 9.39 0.79 6.81
CA LEU A 260 8.60 1.71 6.01
C LEU A 260 7.14 1.79 6.44
N TRP A 261 6.65 0.70 7.04
CA TRP A 261 5.28 0.63 7.54
C TRP A 261 5.06 1.65 8.67
N MET A 262 6.07 1.90 9.51
CA MET A 262 5.94 2.86 10.62
C MET A 262 5.70 4.30 10.15
N MET A 263 6.30 4.74 9.04
CA MET A 263 6.06 6.10 8.51
C MET A 263 4.66 6.26 7.92
N LEU A 264 4.18 5.24 7.20
CA LEU A 264 2.83 5.24 6.62
C LEU A 264 1.75 5.08 7.69
N VAL A 265 1.99 4.25 8.72
CA VAL A 265 1.08 4.03 9.85
C VAL A 265 1.03 5.24 10.76
N SER A 266 2.14 5.91 11.05
CA SER A 266 2.14 7.14 11.86
C SER A 266 1.24 8.22 11.24
N TRP A 267 1.31 8.40 9.92
CA TRP A 267 0.45 9.34 9.22
C TRP A 267 -1.02 8.89 9.15
N ARG A 268 -1.29 7.59 8.96
CA ARG A 268 -2.64 7.01 8.90
C ARG A 268 -3.33 6.99 10.28
N LEU A 269 -2.60 6.70 11.36
CA LEU A 269 -3.09 6.82 12.73
C LEU A 269 -3.34 8.28 13.12
N LEU A 270 -2.49 9.22 12.69
CA LEU A 270 -2.65 10.63 13.06
C LEU A 270 -3.99 11.21 12.58
N ARG A 271 -4.48 10.82 11.40
CA ARG A 271 -5.81 11.24 10.94
C ARG A 271 -6.96 10.61 11.74
N VAL A 272 -6.82 9.33 12.11
CA VAL A 272 -7.80 8.66 12.97
C VAL A 272 -7.81 9.31 14.36
N GLN A 273 -6.64 9.61 14.90
CA GLN A 273 -6.43 10.30 16.17
C GLN A 273 -7.02 11.71 16.17
N GLN A 274 -6.80 12.49 15.10
CA GLN A 274 -7.32 13.86 14.99
C GLN A 274 -8.85 13.90 15.09
N PHE A 275 -9.56 12.94 14.50
CA PHE A 275 -11.02 12.90 14.58
C PHE A 275 -11.48 12.51 16.00
N SER A 276 -10.84 11.51 16.62
CA SER A 276 -11.11 11.11 18.01
C SER A 276 -10.89 12.25 19.00
N CYS A 277 -9.78 13.00 18.89
CA CYS A 277 -9.52 14.18 19.71
C CYS A 277 -10.57 15.27 19.52
N SER A 278 -11.06 15.48 18.29
CA SER A 278 -12.08 16.50 18.02
C SER A 278 -13.43 16.17 18.65
N ILE A 279 -13.79 14.88 18.74
CA ILE A 279 -15.00 14.41 19.43
C ILE A 279 -14.87 14.55 20.95
N LEU A 280 -13.71 14.16 21.50
CA LEU A 280 -13.43 14.27 22.95
C LEU A 280 -13.49 15.71 23.47
N LEU A 281 -13.24 16.70 22.61
CA LEU A 281 -13.35 18.13 22.96
C LEU A 281 -14.81 18.64 23.12
N LYS A 282 -15.82 17.85 22.73
CA LYS A 282 -17.24 18.20 22.87
C LYS A 282 -17.95 17.43 24.00
N LEU A 283 -17.39 16.30 24.43
CA LEU A 283 -17.88 15.47 25.54
C LEU A 283 -17.35 16.02 26.87
#